data_AF-A0A954E2G7-F1
#
_entry.id   AF-A0A954E2G7-F1
#
_cell.length_a   1.000
_cell.length_b   1.000
_cell.length_c   1.000
_cell.angle_alpha   90.00
_cell.angle_beta   90.00
_cell.angle_gamma   90.00
#
_symmetry.space_group_name_H-M   'P 1'
#
loop_
_entity.id
_entity.type
_entity.pdbx_description
1 polymer ?
#
loop_
_entity_poly.entity_id
_entity_poly.type
_entity_poly.pdbx_seq_one_letter_code
_entity_poly.pdbx_strand_id
1 'polypeptide(L)'
;MRAPLLACLSLFLVACGSTGSTEGNTSSSPNGEPISAEDLIIPWTPSFTRGALLIADEIRVEGPKGLLEHIATRVVEPHHRQLVETTPDGFQQIVELVDPNSEVEIRSHLDSMQLVAVRRLTILERPGDVRVKVQAVGRVYYKRDGQDAVERQSIELTGAEPQ
;
A
#
# COMPACT_ATOMS: atom_id res chain seq x y z
N MET A 1 67.13 -19.80 0.17
CA MET A 1 66.91 -21.25 -0.01
C MET A 1 65.41 -21.52 -0.02
N ARG A 2 64.89 -22.03 -1.16
CA ARG A 2 63.66 -22.83 -1.39
C ARG A 2 62.27 -22.31 -0.93
N ALA A 3 61.48 -21.84 -1.92
CA ALA A 3 60.05 -22.21 -2.11
C ALA A 3 59.97 -23.69 -2.62
N PRO A 4 58.81 -24.39 -2.84
CA PRO A 4 57.38 -23.99 -2.98
C PRO A 4 56.41 -24.94 -2.17
N LEU A 5 55.07 -24.91 -2.21
CA LEU A 5 54.19 -25.48 -3.26
C LEU A 5 52.69 -25.28 -2.93
N LEU A 6 51.93 -24.99 -4.00
CA LEU A 6 50.47 -25.05 -4.15
C LEU A 6 49.88 -26.44 -3.81
N ALA A 7 48.59 -26.47 -3.44
CA ALA A 7 47.72 -27.61 -3.77
C ALA A 7 46.29 -27.11 -4.08
N CYS A 8 46.03 -26.90 -5.37
CA CYS A 8 44.70 -26.96 -5.97
C CYS A 8 44.20 -28.41 -5.90
N LEU A 9 42.92 -28.64 -5.60
CA LEU A 9 42.26 -29.89 -5.96
C LEU A 9 40.84 -29.60 -6.47
N SER A 10 40.73 -29.60 -7.79
CA SER A 10 39.50 -29.65 -8.57
C SER A 10 39.26 -31.10 -9.03
N LEU A 11 38.06 -31.65 -8.84
CA LEU A 11 37.67 -32.94 -9.41
C LEU A 11 36.36 -32.86 -10.24
N PHE A 12 36.58 -32.94 -11.56
CA PHE A 12 35.87 -33.63 -12.65
C PHE A 12 34.39 -34.09 -12.54
N LEU A 13 33.59 -33.53 -13.45
CA LEU A 13 32.76 -34.15 -14.52
C LEU A 13 32.20 -35.57 -14.33
N VAL A 14 30.86 -35.68 -14.42
CA VAL A 14 30.15 -36.85 -14.97
C VAL A 14 29.13 -36.38 -16.00
N ALA A 15 29.26 -36.90 -17.21
CA ALA A 15 28.30 -36.79 -18.30
C ALA A 15 27.34 -38.00 -18.26
N CYS A 16 26.07 -37.78 -18.59
CA CYS A 16 25.19 -38.81 -19.15
C CYS A 16 24.24 -38.13 -20.14
N GLY A 17 24.41 -38.44 -21.43
CA GLY A 17 23.45 -38.13 -22.48
C GLY A 17 22.41 -39.24 -22.62
N SER A 18 21.20 -38.87 -23.05
CA SER A 18 20.29 -39.77 -23.76
C SER A 18 19.29 -38.93 -24.56
N THR A 19 19.31 -39.16 -25.86
CA THR A 19 18.39 -38.65 -26.89
C THR A 19 17.03 -39.32 -26.78
N GLY A 20 15.95 -38.54 -26.85
CA GLY A 20 14.59 -39.02 -27.07
C GLY A 20 13.79 -38.03 -27.91
N SER A 21 13.71 -38.28 -29.21
CA SER A 21 12.83 -37.55 -30.14
C SER A 21 11.42 -38.13 -30.06
N THR A 22 10.41 -37.27 -29.86
CA THR A 22 9.03 -37.56 -30.27
C THR A 22 8.39 -36.27 -30.77
N GLU A 23 8.14 -36.20 -32.07
CA GLU A 23 7.23 -35.24 -32.70
C GLU A 23 5.78 -35.51 -32.25
N GLY A 24 5.00 -34.45 -32.05
CA GLY A 24 3.62 -34.55 -31.60
C GLY A 24 2.82 -33.27 -31.86
N ASN A 25 2.49 -33.05 -33.13
CA ASN A 25 1.24 -32.50 -33.69
C ASN A 25 0.38 -31.52 -32.85
N THR A 26 0.19 -30.32 -33.43
CA THR A 26 -1.07 -29.54 -33.53
C THR A 26 -2.05 -29.53 -32.34
N SER A 27 -2.38 -28.34 -31.82
CA SER A 27 -3.73 -27.73 -31.92
C SER A 27 -3.85 -26.40 -31.18
N SER A 28 -4.54 -25.49 -31.87
CA SER A 28 -5.06 -24.17 -31.51
C SER A 28 -5.73 -24.03 -30.13
N SER A 29 -5.50 -22.90 -29.43
CA SER A 29 -6.53 -21.89 -29.09
C SER A 29 -6.05 -20.89 -28.03
N PRO A 30 -6.54 -19.62 -28.06
CA PRO A 30 -6.11 -18.55 -27.18
C PRO A 30 -6.85 -18.66 -25.84
N ASN A 31 -6.30 -19.45 -24.92
CA ASN A 31 -6.81 -19.47 -23.57
C ASN A 31 -6.08 -18.37 -22.80
N GLY A 32 -6.72 -17.21 -22.64
CA GLY A 32 -6.30 -16.24 -21.66
C GLY A 32 -6.35 -16.92 -20.29
N GLU A 33 -5.19 -17.24 -19.74
CA GLU A 33 -5.10 -17.74 -18.37
C GLU A 33 -5.83 -16.76 -17.45
N PRO A 34 -6.65 -17.26 -16.50
CA PRO A 34 -7.19 -16.39 -15.48
C PRO A 34 -6.01 -15.78 -14.75
N ILE A 35 -5.88 -14.45 -14.80
CA ILE A 35 -4.87 -13.71 -14.03
C ILE A 35 -5.04 -14.16 -12.59
N SER A 36 -4.05 -14.88 -12.04
CA SER A 36 -4.17 -15.38 -10.67
C SER A 36 -4.29 -14.18 -9.73
N ALA A 37 -5.13 -14.30 -8.70
CA ALA A 37 -5.28 -13.21 -7.72
C ALA A 37 -3.95 -12.86 -7.02
N GLU A 38 -2.96 -13.75 -7.08
CA GLU A 38 -1.59 -13.55 -6.60
C GLU A 38 -0.74 -12.67 -7.54
N ASP A 39 -1.05 -12.59 -8.83
CA ASP A 39 -0.27 -11.83 -9.83
C ASP A 39 -0.63 -10.34 -9.87
N LEU A 40 -1.63 -9.91 -9.09
CA LEU A 40 -2.07 -8.50 -8.97
C LEU A 40 -1.62 -7.83 -7.67
N ILE A 41 -0.64 -8.40 -6.97
CA ILE A 41 -0.07 -7.78 -5.76
C ILE A 41 0.99 -6.77 -6.20
N ILE A 42 0.56 -5.52 -6.39
CA ILE A 42 1.48 -4.39 -6.44
C ILE A 42 2.21 -4.35 -5.09
N PRO A 43 3.54 -4.24 -5.07
CA PRO A 43 4.27 -4.06 -3.82
C PRO A 43 3.71 -2.86 -3.06
N TRP A 44 3.38 -3.09 -1.79
CA TRP A 44 2.92 -2.04 -0.90
C TRP A 44 3.92 -0.87 -0.88
N THR A 45 3.40 0.36 -0.86
CA THR A 45 4.25 1.53 -1.09
C THR A 45 5.03 1.93 0.17
N PRO A 46 6.38 1.98 0.15
CA PRO A 46 7.17 2.25 1.35
C PRO A 46 7.03 3.66 1.92
N SER A 47 6.43 4.62 1.19
CA SER A 47 6.35 6.02 1.61
C SER A 47 5.59 6.26 2.92
N PHE A 48 4.73 5.32 3.34
CA PHE A 48 3.96 5.40 4.59
C PHE A 48 4.59 4.61 5.75
N THR A 49 5.73 3.95 5.51
CA THR A 49 6.50 3.24 6.54
C THR A 49 7.35 4.16 7.42
N ARG A 50 7.50 5.43 7.04
CA ARG A 50 8.16 6.45 7.87
C ARG A 50 7.15 7.13 8.80
N GLY A 51 7.57 7.42 10.02
CA GLY A 51 6.74 8.16 10.98
C GLY A 51 6.40 9.56 10.47
N ALA A 52 5.11 9.85 10.45
CA ALA A 52 4.56 11.16 10.12
C ALA A 52 3.20 11.35 10.80
N LEU A 53 2.82 12.60 11.01
CA LEU A 53 1.53 13.02 11.52
C LEU A 53 0.85 13.90 10.46
N LEU A 54 -0.37 13.53 10.08
CA LEU A 54 -1.24 14.31 9.21
C LEU A 54 -2.54 14.60 9.94
N ILE A 55 -2.82 15.89 10.17
CA ILE A 55 -4.06 16.38 10.75
C ILE A 55 -4.79 17.21 9.69
N ALA A 56 -6.08 16.99 9.48
CA ALA A 56 -6.89 17.79 8.57
C ALA A 56 -8.38 17.75 8.93
N ASP A 57 -9.18 18.62 8.32
CA ASP A 57 -10.64 18.57 8.51
C ASP A 57 -11.21 17.31 7.84
N GLU A 58 -10.79 17.02 6.60
CA GLU A 58 -11.14 15.78 5.90
C GLU A 58 -9.90 15.10 5.32
N ILE A 59 -9.83 13.77 5.48
CA ILE A 59 -8.76 12.93 4.94
C ILE A 59 -9.39 11.85 4.06
N ARG A 60 -8.87 11.69 2.84
CA ARG A 60 -9.22 10.61 1.93
C ARG A 60 -7.97 9.77 1.64
N VAL A 61 -8.06 8.48 1.88
CA VAL A 61 -7.05 7.50 1.50
C VAL A 61 -7.63 6.61 0.42
N GLU A 62 -6.94 6.51 -0.71
CA GLU A 62 -7.27 5.56 -1.77
C GLU A 62 -6.05 4.73 -2.13
N GLY A 63 -6.26 3.52 -2.62
CA GLY A 63 -5.17 2.59 -2.86
C GLY A 63 -5.66 1.26 -3.41
N PRO A 64 -4.74 0.33 -3.67
CA PRO A 64 -5.05 -0.95 -4.30
C PRO A 64 -5.67 -1.91 -3.29
N LYS A 65 -6.11 -3.07 -3.80
CA LYS A 65 -6.51 -4.21 -2.97
C LYS A 65 -5.46 -4.50 -1.88
N GLY A 66 -5.91 -4.67 -0.64
CA GLY A 66 -5.05 -4.85 0.53
C GLY A 66 -4.86 -3.57 1.34
N LEU A 67 -5.32 -2.41 0.86
CA LEU A 67 -5.25 -1.13 1.58
C LEU A 67 -5.79 -1.21 3.00
N LEU A 68 -6.89 -1.94 3.20
CA LEU A 68 -7.53 -2.06 4.52
C LEU A 68 -6.66 -2.81 5.54
N GLU A 69 -5.73 -3.67 5.09
CA GLU A 69 -4.81 -4.38 5.97
C GLU A 69 -3.72 -3.46 6.54
N HIS A 70 -3.48 -2.33 5.87
CA HIS A 70 -2.52 -1.31 6.27
C HIS A 70 -3.15 -0.13 7.00
N ILE A 71 -4.49 -0.10 7.11
CA ILE A 71 -5.22 0.97 7.78
C ILE A 71 -5.92 0.46 9.04
N ALA A 72 -5.54 1.02 10.18
CA ALA A 72 -6.22 0.79 11.45
C ALA A 72 -6.95 2.06 11.89
N THR A 73 -8.28 2.03 11.95
CA THR A 73 -9.11 3.17 12.38
C THR A 73 -9.85 2.86 13.67
N ARG A 74 -9.79 3.77 14.65
CA ARG A 74 -10.56 3.65 15.89
C ARG A 74 -11.92 4.33 15.75
N VAL A 75 -12.99 3.56 15.88
CA VAL A 75 -14.37 4.08 15.95
C VAL A 75 -14.78 4.19 17.43
N VAL A 76 -15.31 5.34 17.84
CA VAL A 76 -15.73 5.61 19.22
C VAL A 76 -17.19 6.03 19.20
N GLU A 77 -18.08 5.13 19.59
CA GLU A 77 -19.49 5.44 19.75
C GLU A 77 -19.73 6.22 21.06
N PRO A 78 -20.69 7.16 21.10
CA PRO A 78 -21.61 7.56 20.03
C PRO A 78 -21.04 8.65 19.10
N HIS A 79 -19.77 9.04 19.25
CA HIS A 79 -19.19 10.20 18.57
C HIS A 79 -18.94 9.98 17.08
N HIS A 80 -18.65 8.74 16.67
CA HIS A 80 -18.35 8.40 15.28
C HIS A 80 -19.49 7.60 14.65
N ARG A 81 -19.78 7.91 13.39
CA ARG A 81 -20.61 7.09 12.50
C ARG A 81 -19.72 6.42 11.47
N GLN A 82 -19.85 5.11 11.32
CA GLN A 82 -19.18 4.35 10.28
C GLN A 82 -20.18 3.91 9.21
N LEU A 83 -19.80 4.09 7.95
CA LEU A 83 -20.53 3.62 6.77
C LEU A 83 -19.58 2.79 5.90
N VAL A 84 -20.06 1.64 5.42
CA VAL A 84 -19.29 0.72 4.59
C VAL A 84 -20.13 0.33 3.39
N GLU A 85 -19.60 0.57 2.19
CA GLU A 85 -20.32 0.40 0.94
C GLU A 85 -19.40 -0.18 -0.14
N THR A 86 -19.94 -1.08 -0.98
CA THR A 86 -19.27 -1.53 -2.21
C THR A 86 -19.83 -0.72 -3.37
N THR A 87 -18.95 -0.02 -4.08
CA THR A 87 -19.29 0.88 -5.19
C THR A 87 -18.59 0.42 -6.48
N PRO A 88 -18.96 0.95 -7.66
CA PRO A 88 -18.20 0.68 -8.89
C PRO A 88 -16.72 1.11 -8.81
N ASP A 89 -16.41 2.10 -7.97
CA ASP A 89 -15.05 2.58 -7.73
C ASP A 89 -14.23 1.69 -6.80
N GLY A 90 -14.87 0.72 -6.12
CA GLY A 90 -14.23 -0.18 -5.16
C GLY A 90 -14.96 -0.26 -3.83
N PHE A 91 -14.25 -0.76 -2.82
CA PHE A 91 -14.77 -0.88 -1.46
C PHE A 91 -14.49 0.40 -0.66
N GLN A 92 -15.55 1.05 -0.20
CA GLN A 92 -15.49 2.33 0.47
C GLN A 92 -15.89 2.20 1.95
N GLN A 93 -15.07 2.77 2.81
CA GLN A 93 -15.37 2.96 4.22
C GLN A 93 -15.30 4.46 4.55
N ILE A 94 -16.35 4.98 5.17
CA ILE A 94 -16.41 6.36 5.65
C ILE A 94 -16.58 6.34 7.16
N VAL A 95 -15.77 7.14 7.85
CA VAL A 95 -15.95 7.45 9.27
C VAL A 95 -16.17 8.96 9.38
N GLU A 96 -17.25 9.34 10.06
CA GLU A 96 -17.67 10.72 10.22
C GLU A 96 -17.92 11.04 11.69
N LEU A 97 -17.64 12.28 12.07
CA LEU A 97 -18.03 12.81 13.36
C LEU A 97 -19.54 13.10 13.34
N VAL A 98 -20.26 12.59 14.35
CA VAL A 98 -21.73 12.76 14.46
C VAL A 98 -22.09 14.20 14.84
N ASP A 99 -21.37 14.78 15.80
CA ASP A 99 -21.53 16.17 16.21
C ASP A 99 -20.28 16.97 15.80
N PRO A 100 -20.37 17.90 14.83
CA PRO A 100 -19.24 18.68 14.36
C PRO A 100 -18.63 19.61 15.42
N ASN A 101 -19.31 19.83 16.55
CA ASN A 101 -18.81 20.64 17.66
C ASN A 101 -18.14 19.78 18.76
N SER A 102 -18.08 18.46 18.58
CA SER A 102 -17.41 17.57 19.53
C SER A 102 -15.89 17.81 19.50
N GLU A 103 -15.24 17.73 20.66
CA GLU A 103 -13.78 17.78 20.79
C GLU A 103 -13.09 16.45 20.42
N VAL A 104 -13.86 15.47 19.94
CA VAL A 104 -13.35 14.15 19.54
C VAL A 104 -12.91 14.17 18.07
N GLU A 105 -11.77 13.54 17.80
CA GLU A 105 -11.19 13.41 16.48
C GLU A 105 -11.29 11.96 15.97
N ILE A 106 -11.32 11.78 14.66
CA ILE A 106 -11.18 10.47 14.03
C ILE A 106 -9.69 10.16 13.90
N ARG A 107 -9.23 9.13 14.61
CA ARG A 107 -7.82 8.71 14.60
C ARG A 107 -7.65 7.40 13.84
N SER A 108 -6.68 7.39 12.95
CA SER A 108 -6.32 6.25 12.13
C SER A 108 -4.81 6.17 11.92
N HIS A 109 -4.33 4.99 11.53
CA HIS A 109 -2.94 4.76 11.16
C HIS A 109 -2.91 4.14 9.77
N LEU A 110 -2.06 4.68 8.89
CA LEU A 110 -1.66 4.06 7.63
C LEU A 110 -0.19 3.65 7.81
N ASP A 111 0.03 2.37 8.10
CA ASP A 111 1.30 1.84 8.61
C ASP A 111 1.86 2.67 9.80
N SER A 112 2.95 3.41 9.56
CA SER A 112 3.65 4.24 10.55
C SER A 112 3.19 5.70 10.53
N MET A 113 2.36 6.09 9.56
CA MET A 113 1.80 7.43 9.50
C MET A 113 0.50 7.51 10.30
N GLN A 114 0.43 8.47 11.22
CA GLN A 114 -0.77 8.79 11.96
C GLN A 114 -1.64 9.77 11.18
N LEU A 115 -2.91 9.43 11.04
CA LEU A 115 -3.96 10.22 10.40
C LEU A 115 -4.95 10.71 11.47
N VAL A 116 -5.22 12.02 11.49
CA VAL A 116 -6.19 12.63 12.40
C VAL A 116 -7.14 13.50 11.58
N ALA A 117 -8.36 13.02 11.38
CA ALA A 117 -9.41 13.77 10.70
C ALA A 117 -10.36 14.40 11.74
N VAL A 118 -10.61 15.70 11.61
CA VAL A 118 -11.51 16.43 12.52
C VAL A 118 -12.97 16.20 12.18
N ARG A 119 -13.31 15.93 10.91
CA ARG A 119 -14.70 15.74 10.46
C ARG A 119 -14.95 14.40 9.78
N ARG A 120 -14.10 14.03 8.82
CA ARG A 120 -14.34 12.87 7.97
C ARG A 120 -13.04 12.18 7.56
N LEU A 121 -13.03 10.85 7.70
CA LEU A 121 -12.05 9.97 7.09
C LEU A 121 -12.74 9.09 6.04
N THR A 122 -12.25 9.09 4.81
CA THR A 122 -12.71 8.20 3.74
C THR A 122 -11.57 7.27 3.33
N ILE A 123 -11.85 5.98 3.26
CA ILE A 123 -10.91 4.95 2.81
C ILE A 123 -11.56 4.28 1.60
N LEU A 124 -10.86 4.25 0.47
CA LEU A 124 -11.32 3.65 -0.77
C LEU A 124 -10.29 2.64 -1.29
N GLU A 125 -10.58 1.36 -1.13
CA GLU A 125 -9.84 0.29 -1.77
C GLU A 125 -10.36 0.11 -3.20
N ARG A 126 -9.56 0.54 -4.19
CA ARG A 126 -9.92 0.50 -5.61
C ARG A 126 -9.52 -0.84 -6.24
N PRO A 127 -10.27 -1.31 -7.25
CA PRO A 127 -9.85 -2.42 -8.09
C PRO A 127 -8.72 -1.99 -9.05
N GLY A 128 -7.82 -2.91 -9.37
CA GLY A 128 -6.75 -2.73 -10.35
C GLY A 128 -5.43 -2.20 -9.79
N ASP A 129 -4.50 -1.86 -10.69
CA ASP A 129 -3.16 -1.37 -10.36
C ASP A 129 -3.18 0.14 -10.08
N VAL A 130 -3.47 0.51 -8.82
CA VAL A 130 -3.44 1.91 -8.37
C VAL A 130 -2.44 2.10 -7.24
N ARG A 131 -1.81 3.27 -7.19
CA ARG A 131 -0.93 3.65 -6.07
C ARG A 131 -1.74 4.14 -4.89
N VAL A 132 -1.18 3.96 -3.70
CA VAL A 132 -1.73 4.58 -2.49
C VAL A 132 -1.59 6.09 -2.60
N LYS A 133 -2.68 6.80 -2.30
CA LYS A 133 -2.81 8.24 -2.33
C LYS A 133 -3.56 8.71 -1.08
N VAL A 134 -2.98 9.70 -0.42
CA VAL A 134 -3.58 10.35 0.75
C VAL A 134 -3.83 11.81 0.40
N GLN A 135 -5.08 12.22 0.41
CA GLN A 135 -5.51 13.59 0.20
C GLN A 135 -6.04 14.14 1.52
N ALA A 136 -5.65 15.36 1.86
CA ALA A 136 -6.17 16.05 3.02
C ALA A 136 -6.57 17.46 2.65
N VAL A 137 -7.69 17.93 3.19
CA VAL A 137 -8.25 19.26 2.90
C VAL A 137 -8.75 19.96 4.16
N GLY A 138 -8.83 21.28 4.08
CA GLY A 138 -9.17 22.15 5.20
C GLY A 138 -7.91 22.61 5.94
N ARG A 139 -7.95 22.66 7.27
CA ARG A 139 -6.76 23.03 8.07
C ARG A 139 -5.78 21.86 8.15
N VAL A 140 -4.88 21.77 7.18
CA VAL A 140 -3.90 20.69 7.10
C VAL A 140 -2.66 21.05 7.90
N TYR A 141 -2.28 20.18 8.84
CA TYR A 141 -0.99 20.17 9.50
C TYR A 141 -0.29 18.85 9.16
N TYR A 142 0.88 18.93 8.53
CA TYR A 142 1.70 17.78 8.19
C TYR A 142 3.07 17.89 8.82
N LYS A 143 3.49 16.86 9.56
CA LYS A 143 4.81 16.76 10.15
C LYS A 143 5.40 15.39 9.87
N ARG A 144 6.57 15.35 9.26
CA ARG A 144 7.35 14.12 9.08
C ARG A 144 8.46 14.07 10.12
N ASP A 145 8.85 12.87 10.54
CA ASP A 145 9.98 12.69 11.44
C ASP A 145 11.25 13.34 10.88
N GLY A 146 11.90 14.18 11.69
CA GLY A 146 13.11 14.91 11.31
C GLY A 146 12.89 16.12 10.38
N GLN A 147 11.65 16.51 10.10
CA GLN A 147 11.33 17.69 9.30
C GLN A 147 10.46 18.68 10.08
N ASP A 148 10.52 19.95 9.69
CA ASP A 148 9.61 20.98 10.20
C ASP A 148 8.19 20.71 9.74
N ALA A 149 7.23 21.13 10.56
CA ALA A 149 5.83 21.02 10.24
C ALA A 149 5.43 22.00 9.14
N VAL A 150 4.50 21.58 8.29
CA VAL A 150 3.97 22.36 7.19
C VAL A 150 2.46 22.50 7.37
N GLU A 151 1.98 23.74 7.31
CA GLU A 151 0.56 24.07 7.37
C GLU A 151 0.04 24.52 6.00
N ARG A 152 -1.07 23.93 5.53
CA ARG A 152 -1.67 24.21 4.21
C ARG A 152 -3.19 24.08 4.25
N GLN A 153 -3.84 24.49 3.17
CA GLN A 153 -5.28 24.27 2.95
C GLN A 153 -5.59 22.90 2.35
N SER A 154 -4.59 22.30 1.70
CA SER A 154 -4.67 20.95 1.17
C SER A 154 -3.26 20.36 0.99
N ILE A 155 -3.18 19.04 1.04
CA ILE A 155 -1.99 18.28 0.66
C ILE A 155 -2.41 17.00 -0.05
N GLU A 156 -1.59 16.58 -0.99
CA GLU A 156 -1.70 15.29 -1.65
C GLU A 156 -0.36 14.57 -1.49
N LEU A 157 -0.40 13.39 -0.88
CA LEU A 157 0.74 12.51 -0.71
C LEU A 157 0.47 11.28 -1.57
N THR A 158 1.30 11.08 -2.57
CA THR A 158 1.27 9.83 -3.34
C THR A 158 2.35 8.92 -2.79
N GLY A 159 2.15 7.61 -2.91
CA GLY A 159 3.15 6.62 -2.54
C GLY A 159 4.51 6.78 -3.26
N ALA A 160 4.63 7.59 -4.31
CA ALA A 160 5.92 8.10 -4.75
C ALA A 160 6.23 9.39 -3.97
N GLU A 161 7.36 9.43 -3.24
CA GLU A 161 7.82 10.63 -2.52
C GLU A 161 7.59 11.89 -3.36
N PRO A 162 7.03 12.98 -2.80
CA PRO A 162 7.10 14.27 -3.47
C PRO A 162 8.59 14.61 -3.63
N GLN A 163 9.06 14.69 -4.88
CA GLN A 163 10.38 15.24 -5.20
C GLN A 163 10.42 16.75 -4.98
#